data_AF-A0A6N9R8D0-F1
#
_entry.id   AF-A0A6N9R8D0-F1
#
_cell.length_a   1.000
_cell.length_b   1.000
_cell.length_c   1.000
_cell.angle_alpha   90.00
_cell.angle_beta   90.00
_cell.angle_gamma   90.00
#
_symmetry.space_group_name_H-M   'P 1'
#
loop_
_entity.id
_entity.type
_entity.pdbx_description
1 polymer ?
#
loop_
_entity_poly.entity_id
_entity_poly.type
_entity_poly.pdbx_seq_one_letter_code
_entity_poly.pdbx_strand_id
1 'polypeptide(L)'
;MKMIAIEDVVYFQAEDKYTKVVTGDGEALIRKSIKDLFEELDADAFWQIHRGTIVNLRAIARVDRDWRDQPVITLKGRDEKLTVSRTFAHRFKAM
;
A
#
# COMPACT_ATOMS: atom_id res chain seq x y z
N MET A 1 -0.55 23.86 -1.89
CA MET A 1 -0.95 22.52 -2.38
C MET A 1 0.34 21.78 -2.74
N LYS A 2 0.67 20.68 -2.04
CA LYS A 2 1.86 19.89 -2.37
C LYS A 2 1.47 18.90 -3.45
N MET A 3 2.13 18.96 -4.61
CA MET A 3 2.04 17.90 -5.60
C MET A 3 2.93 16.75 -5.13
N ILE A 4 2.41 15.53 -5.17
CA ILE A 4 3.14 14.31 -4.82
C ILE A 4 3.22 13.50 -6.10
N ALA A 5 4.43 13.19 -6.55
CA ALA A 5 4.62 12.31 -7.68
C ALA A 5 4.22 10.89 -7.28
N ILE A 6 3.57 10.15 -8.17
CA ILE A 6 3.05 8.81 -7.86
C ILE A 6 4.20 7.85 -7.53
N GLU A 7 5.34 8.03 -8.18
CA GLU A 7 6.58 7.30 -7.93
C GLU A 7 7.14 7.48 -6.50
N ASP A 8 6.84 8.60 -5.83
CA ASP A 8 7.27 8.87 -4.46
C ASP A 8 6.33 8.24 -3.42
N VAL A 9 5.18 7.72 -3.85
CA VAL A 9 4.20 7.10 -2.97
C VAL A 9 4.64 5.69 -2.59
N VAL A 10 4.74 5.46 -1.28
CA VAL A 10 5.02 4.17 -0.65
C VAL A 10 3.75 3.34 -0.55
N TYR A 11 2.67 3.92 0.01
CA TYR A 11 1.35 3.29 0.07
C TYR A 11 0.23 4.32 0.27
N PHE A 12 -0.98 3.88 0.00
CA PHE A 12 -2.23 4.59 0.31
C PHE A 12 -2.98 3.84 1.39
N GLN A 13 -3.61 4.56 2.33
CA GLN A 13 -4.43 3.96 3.37
C GLN A 13 -5.70 4.77 3.64
N ALA A 14 -6.85 4.10 3.66
CA ALA A 14 -8.11 4.71 4.04
C ALA A 14 -8.08 5.14 5.52
N GLU A 15 -8.46 6.38 5.79
CA GLU A 15 -8.53 6.98 7.12
C GLU A 15 -9.78 7.87 7.20
N ASP A 16 -10.82 7.33 7.86
CA ASP A 16 -12.16 7.91 7.94
C ASP A 16 -12.73 8.32 6.57
N LYS A 17 -12.82 9.63 6.32
CA LYS A 17 -13.35 10.24 5.08
C LYS A 17 -12.26 10.62 4.07
N TYR A 18 -11.01 10.30 4.38
CA TYR A 18 -9.83 10.62 3.57
C TYR A 18 -9.04 9.36 3.22
N THR A 19 -8.14 9.50 2.27
CA THR A 19 -7.05 8.54 2.05
C THR A 19 -5.75 9.22 2.40
N LYS A 20 -5.00 8.59 3.31
CA LYS A 20 -3.62 8.93 3.62
C LYS A 20 -2.71 8.47 2.49
N VAL A 21 -1.95 9.40 1.95
CA VAL A 21 -0.88 9.18 0.97
C VAL A 21 0.42 9.20 1.74
N VAL A 22 1.13 8.09 1.70
CA VAL A 22 2.36 7.92 2.46
C VAL A 22 3.54 7.93 1.50
N THR A 23 4.51 8.78 1.77
CA THR A 23 5.73 8.98 0.96
C THR A 23 6.98 8.74 1.82
N GLY A 24 8.16 8.73 1.19
CA GLY A 24 9.43 8.71 1.92
C GLY A 24 9.59 9.89 2.89
N ASP A 25 9.10 11.07 2.51
CA ASP A 25 9.32 12.33 3.24
C ASP A 25 8.19 12.70 4.22
N GLY A 26 7.16 11.85 4.33
CA GLY A 26 6.02 12.10 5.20
C GLY A 26 4.69 11.71 4.57
N GLU A 27 3.62 12.37 5.01
CA GLU A 27 2.24 11.94 4.75
C GLU A 27 1.36 13.13 4.34
N ALA A 28 0.33 12.85 3.54
CA ALA A 28 -0.70 13.81 3.18
C ALA A 28 -2.09 13.15 3.16
N LEU A 29 -3.15 13.94 3.28
CA LEU A 29 -4.54 13.46 3.17
C LEU A 29 -5.18 13.95 1.88
N ILE A 30 -5.81 13.04 1.14
CA ILE A 30 -6.58 13.37 -0.06
C ILE A 30 -8.04 12.89 0.07
N ARG A 31 -8.93 13.55 -0.66
CA ARG A 31 -10.37 13.21 -0.68
C ARG A 31 -10.69 12.35 -1.91
N LYS A 32 -10.10 11.17 -1.95
CA LYS A 32 -10.33 10.15 -2.98
C LYS A 32 -10.42 8.79 -2.32
N SER A 33 -11.34 7.94 -2.75
CA SER A 33 -11.47 6.61 -2.14
C SER A 33 -10.33 5.69 -2.60
N ILE A 34 -10.05 4.65 -1.81
CA ILE A 34 -9.11 3.59 -2.20
C ILE A 34 -9.56 2.90 -3.50
N LYS A 35 -10.88 2.76 -3.72
CA LYS A 35 -11.40 2.17 -4.95
C LYS A 35 -11.05 3.03 -6.16
N ASP A 36 -11.35 4.33 -6.12
CA ASP A 36 -11.10 5.24 -7.24
C ASP A 36 -9.60 5.39 -7.50
N LEU A 37 -8.76 5.38 -6.45
CA LEU A 37 -7.31 5.36 -6.62
C LEU A 37 -6.85 4.09 -7.32
N PHE A 38 -7.33 2.93 -6.90
CA PHE A 38 -6.91 1.65 -7.48
C PHE A 38 -7.28 1.51 -8.96
N GLU A 39 -8.40 2.11 -9.39
CA GLU A 39 -8.82 2.12 -10.80
C GLU A 39 -7.93 3.00 -11.70
N GLU A 40 -7.20 3.96 -11.13
CA GLU A 40 -6.33 4.88 -11.87
C GLU A 40 -4.83 4.56 -11.78
N LEU A 41 -4.43 3.80 -10.76
CA LEU A 41 -3.04 3.42 -10.54
C LEU A 41 -2.63 2.27 -11.48
N ASP A 42 -1.36 2.29 -11.88
CA ASP A 42 -0.75 1.19 -12.63
C ASP A 42 -0.77 -0.10 -11.79
N ALA A 43 -1.49 -1.12 -12.28
CA ALA A 43 -1.68 -2.39 -11.59
C ALA A 43 -0.40 -3.23 -11.49
N ASP A 44 0.62 -2.93 -12.30
CA ASP A 44 1.93 -3.57 -12.23
C ASP A 44 2.85 -2.90 -11.20
N ALA A 45 2.55 -1.66 -10.80
CA ALA A 45 3.30 -0.92 -9.78
C ALA A 45 2.59 -0.92 -8.42
N PHE A 46 1.26 -0.98 -8.39
CA PHE A 46 0.45 -0.82 -7.18
C PHE A 46 -0.51 -1.97 -6.96
N TRP A 47 -0.42 -2.61 -5.80
CA TRP A 47 -1.32 -3.69 -5.42
C TRP A 47 -2.18 -3.32 -4.24
N GLN A 48 -3.48 -3.58 -4.36
CA GLN A 48 -4.36 -3.57 -3.20
C GLN A 48 -4.06 -4.79 -2.33
N ILE A 49 -3.77 -4.55 -1.04
CA ILE A 49 -3.39 -5.57 -0.06
C ILE A 49 -4.40 -5.68 1.08
N HIS A 50 -5.26 -4.68 1.23
CA HIS A 50 -6.39 -4.66 2.16
C HIS A 50 -7.48 -3.78 1.54
N ARG A 51 -8.74 -3.92 1.97
CA ARG A 51 -9.86 -3.11 1.44
C ARG A 51 -9.61 -1.60 1.50
N GLY A 52 -8.77 -1.19 2.45
CA GLY A 52 -8.36 0.19 2.67
C GLY A 52 -6.88 0.45 2.45
N THR A 53 -6.12 -0.42 1.76
CA THR A 53 -4.67 -0.21 1.61
C THR A 53 -4.17 -0.67 0.24
N ILE A 54 -3.42 0.21 -0.43
CA ILE A 54 -2.74 -0.05 -1.70
C ILE A 54 -1.25 0.20 -1.47
N VAL A 55 -0.39 -0.73 -1.82
CA VAL A 55 1.07 -0.60 -1.65
C VAL A 55 1.76 -0.45 -3.01
N ASN A 56 2.79 0.38 -3.06
CA ASN A 56 3.72 0.42 -4.18
C ASN A 56 4.71 -0.75 -4.08
N LEU A 57 4.75 -1.61 -5.08
CA LEU A 57 5.61 -2.79 -5.10
C LEU A 57 7.11 -2.42 -5.03
N ARG A 58 7.50 -1.29 -5.61
CA ARG A 58 8.90 -0.82 -5.58
C ARG A 58 9.34 -0.41 -4.18
N ALA A 59 8.39 -0.08 -3.30
CA ALA A 59 8.66 0.29 -1.91
C ALA A 59 8.77 -0.92 -0.96
N ILE A 60 8.45 -2.13 -1.43
CA ILE A 60 8.56 -3.36 -0.64
C ILE A 60 10.03 -3.75 -0.47
N ALA A 61 10.49 -3.92 0.77
CA ALA A 61 11.80 -4.47 1.09
C ALA A 61 11.78 -5.99 1.16
N ARG A 62 10.75 -6.55 1.81
CA ARG A 62 10.58 -8.00 1.98
C ARG A 62 9.13 -8.34 2.25
N VAL A 63 8.72 -9.53 1.81
CA VAL A 63 7.44 -10.14 2.19
C VAL A 63 7.72 -11.38 3.03
N ASP A 64 7.11 -11.44 4.19
CA ASP A 64 7.16 -12.55 5.14
C ASP A 64 5.81 -13.21 5.30
N ARG A 65 5.78 -14.30 6.04
CA ARG A 65 4.54 -14.86 6.58
C ARG A 65 4.51 -14.71 8.09
N ASP A 66 3.36 -14.29 8.62
CA ASP A 66 3.12 -14.30 10.05
C ASP A 66 2.81 -15.72 10.58
N TRP A 67 2.56 -15.83 11.88
CA TRP A 67 2.19 -17.08 12.54
C TRP A 67 0.87 -17.71 12.04
N ARG A 68 0.07 -16.97 11.25
CA ARG A 68 -1.19 -17.39 10.64
C ARG A 68 -1.05 -17.67 9.14
N ASP A 69 0.19 -17.78 8.64
CA ASP A 69 0.53 -17.90 7.22
C ASP A 69 0.09 -16.70 6.36
N GLN A 70 -0.23 -15.55 6.95
CA GLN A 70 -0.63 -14.35 6.21
C GLN A 70 0.60 -13.55 5.75
N PRO A 71 0.60 -13.06 4.50
CA PRO A 71 1.71 -12.23 4.04
C PRO A 71 1.81 -10.92 4.85
N VAL A 72 3.03 -10.59 5.28
CA VAL A 72 3.36 -9.34 5.97
C VAL A 72 4.46 -8.65 5.19
N ILE A 73 4.22 -7.40 4.82
CA ILE A 73 5.11 -6.59 4.01
C ILE A 73 5.94 -5.70 4.94
N THR A 74 7.25 -5.77 4.77
CA THR A 74 8.21 -4.80 5.32
C THR A 74 8.58 -3.80 4.23
N LEU A 75 8.51 -2.51 4.55
CA LEU A 75 8.78 -1.41 3.62
C LEU A 75 10.25 -0.98 3.66
N LYS A 76 10.75 -0.39 2.57
CA LYS A 76 12.10 0.18 2.53
C LYS A 76 12.16 1.46 3.37
N GLY A 77 13.11 1.53 4.30
CA GLY A 77 13.36 2.74 5.10
C GLY A 77 12.26 3.09 6.10
N ARG A 78 11.39 2.13 6.45
CA ARG A 78 10.22 2.30 7.31
C ARG A 78 10.07 1.10 8.24
N ASP A 79 9.74 1.35 9.50
CA ASP A 79 9.66 0.32 10.55
C ASP A 79 8.28 -0.33 10.61
N GLU A 80 7.23 0.38 10.15
CA GLU A 80 5.89 -0.17 10.13
C GLU A 80 5.74 -1.31 9.09
N LYS A 81 4.89 -2.26 9.44
CA LYS A 81 4.58 -3.43 8.62
C LYS A 81 3.15 -3.38 8.13
N LEU A 82 2.93 -3.79 6.88
CA LEU A 82 1.60 -3.88 6.29
C LEU A 82 1.17 -5.35 6.20
N THR A 83 0.11 -5.71 6.91
CA THR A 83 -0.49 -7.05 6.80
C THR A 83 -1.37 -7.13 5.57
N VAL A 84 -1.18 -8.18 4.77
CA VAL A 84 -2.04 -8.47 3.62
C VAL A 84 -3.26 -9.23 4.08
N SER A 85 -4.44 -8.75 3.70
CA SER A 85 -5.69 -9.42 4.03
C SER A 85 -5.82 -10.75 3.27
N ARG A 86 -6.57 -11.70 3.84
CA ARG A 86 -6.82 -13.01 3.23
C ARG A 86 -7.37 -12.91 1.80
N THR A 87 -8.22 -11.91 1.53
CA THR A 87 -8.79 -11.67 0.20
C THR A 87 -7.71 -11.36 -0.84
N PHE A 88 -6.66 -10.63 -0.46
CA PHE A 88 -5.59 -10.20 -1.36
C PHE A 88 -4.33 -11.08 -1.30
N ALA A 89 -4.23 -11.98 -0.31
CA ALA A 89 -3.08 -12.85 -0.09
C ALA A 89 -2.73 -13.72 -1.31
N HIS A 90 -3.71 -14.02 -2.18
CA HIS A 90 -3.49 -14.78 -3.41
C HIS A 90 -2.45 -14.14 -4.35
N ARG A 91 -2.30 -12.79 -4.32
CA ARG A 91 -1.30 -12.07 -5.12
C ARG A 91 0.14 -12.38 -4.74
N PHE A 92 0.36 -12.87 -3.52
CA PHE A 92 1.69 -13.17 -2.97
C PHE A 92 2.01 -14.68 -2.96
N LYS A 93 1.19 -15.52 -3.61
CA LYS A 93 1.41 -16.98 -3.65
C LYS A 93 2.41 -17.43 -4.71
N ALA A 94 2.75 -16.58 -5.68
CA ALA A 94 3.60 -16.92 -6.82
C ALA A 94 5.00 -16.28 -6.76
N MET A 95 5.38 -15.75 -5.60
CA MET A 95 6.70 -15.16 -5.32
C MET A 95 7.50 -16.10 -4.43
#